data_AF-A0A1R2ATH9-F1
#
_entry.id   AF-A0A1R2ATH9-F1
#
_cell.length_a   1.000
_cell.length_b   1.000
_cell.length_c   1.000
_cell.angle_alpha   90.00
_cell.angle_beta   90.00
_cell.angle_gamma   90.00
#
_symmetry.space_group_name_H-M   'P 1'
#
loop_
_entity.id
_entity.type
_entity.pdbx_description
1 polymer ?
#
loop_
_entity_poly.entity_id
_entity_poly.type
_entity_poly.pdbx_seq_one_letter_code
_entity_poly.pdbx_strand_id
1 'polypeptide(L)'
;MEKVKKTQNPDEINRILVKKLEKGVSEISCSKYSQALETLKKCETQLEKLINQGIPIDQDIILPTLHNIALCYQSIADFHNCAAYIEACIFNVKRRTELSVAHMSTIAERIRKVKYLCLLYLQLADCLSKLNQHRAAVEHSRQSFRQCALIIKLSLTAFTEAKQKKNSSNTSKKSNQILDYYTNSIDILQLLYLQMTGKKSKKSSKEVTMRSVLGVQKTSEWVYSLTYEKIIEIKPLHIQHLKSSHNIRAELSKDFMLDKICLTAASCLLQSRELLLINEDFDKAKSYFNRAVVISSTFFPNSCLFLQNIVQEYIDKFGKVESKKFKSPRSTSAKNAYENERVFKNQKANRKNEQKNEWKVKSERKSENIEGMMKGNHSQSESMIGKSLGKIQEFMEKCEPEPQLSGASEQEDIIKNLIMCSNGFYEQYTEEEVDKYEYMPLKREL
;
A
#
# COMPACT_ATOMS: atom_id res chain seq x y z
N MET A 1 -46.14 -30.70 14.35
CA MET A 1 -46.38 -29.33 14.85
C MET A 1 -45.24 -28.45 14.41
N GLU A 2 -45.30 -27.94 13.18
CA GLU A 2 -44.39 -26.91 12.70
C GLU A 2 -44.71 -25.62 13.44
N LYS A 3 -43.81 -25.19 14.34
CA LYS A 3 -43.88 -23.84 14.91
C LYS A 3 -43.70 -22.88 13.74
N VAL A 4 -44.80 -22.24 13.34
CA VAL A 4 -44.82 -21.11 12.42
C VAL A 4 -43.74 -20.12 12.88
N LYS A 5 -42.59 -20.14 12.19
CA LYS A 5 -41.55 -19.13 12.35
C LYS A 5 -42.22 -17.80 12.01
N LYS A 6 -42.52 -16.98 13.01
CA LYS A 6 -42.89 -15.58 12.80
C LYS A 6 -41.86 -15.02 11.83
N THR A 7 -42.31 -14.66 10.63
CA THR A 7 -41.54 -13.93 9.64
C THR A 7 -41.18 -12.60 10.28
N GLN A 8 -40.02 -12.57 10.95
CA GLN A 8 -39.47 -11.35 11.50
C GLN A 8 -39.26 -10.38 10.34
N ASN A 9 -39.75 -9.15 10.49
CA ASN A 9 -39.60 -8.12 9.47
C ASN A 9 -38.09 -7.87 9.24
N PRO A 10 -37.57 -8.01 8.00
CA PRO A 10 -36.16 -7.77 7.67
C PRO A 10 -35.64 -6.41 8.17
N ASP A 11 -36.48 -5.37 8.15
CA ASP A 11 -36.10 -4.03 8.62
C ASP A 11 -35.87 -4.00 10.13
N GLU A 12 -36.66 -4.73 10.90
CA GLU A 12 -36.50 -4.85 12.35
C GLU A 12 -35.21 -5.60 12.69
N ILE A 13 -34.91 -6.67 11.94
CA ILE A 13 -33.66 -7.41 12.08
C ILE A 13 -32.46 -6.51 11.80
N ASN A 14 -32.46 -5.76 10.69
CA ASN A 14 -31.38 -4.86 10.34
C ASN A 14 -31.19 -3.76 11.40
N ARG A 15 -32.28 -3.18 11.94
CA ARG A 15 -32.20 -2.22 13.05
C ARG A 15 -31.56 -2.81 14.29
N ILE A 16 -31.86 -4.06 14.64
CA ILE A 16 -31.25 -4.75 15.79
C ILE A 16 -29.75 -4.95 15.56
N LEU A 17 -29.35 -5.37 14.35
CA LEU A 17 -27.95 -5.57 14.00
C LEU A 17 -27.16 -4.26 14.02
N VAL A 18 -27.71 -3.18 13.46
CA VAL A 18 -27.08 -1.84 13.50
C VAL A 18 -26.90 -1.37 14.94
N LYS A 19 -27.92 -1.51 15.81
CA LYS A 19 -27.80 -1.15 17.24
C LYS A 19 -26.69 -1.94 17.95
N LYS A 20 -26.51 -3.22 17.62
CA LYS A 20 -25.42 -4.03 18.19
C LYS A 20 -24.04 -3.57 17.70
N LEU A 21 -23.92 -3.27 16.41
CA LEU A 21 -22.70 -2.70 15.83
C LEU A 21 -22.35 -1.36 16.49
N GLU A 22 -23.30 -0.44 16.59
CA GLU A 22 -23.13 0.87 17.22
C GLU A 22 -22.73 0.75 18.70
N LYS A 23 -23.34 -0.19 19.43
CA LYS A 23 -22.93 -0.50 20.81
C LYS A 23 -21.46 -0.95 20.88
N GLY A 24 -21.05 -1.87 20.00
CA GLY A 24 -19.65 -2.32 19.95
C GLY A 24 -18.68 -1.19 19.60
N VAL A 25 -19.06 -0.29 18.70
CA VAL A 25 -18.25 0.91 18.39
C VAL A 25 -18.18 1.87 19.56
N SER A 26 -19.28 2.08 20.30
CA SER A 26 -19.26 2.88 21.53
C SER A 26 -18.35 2.28 22.60
N GLU A 27 -18.33 0.96 22.74
CA GLU A 27 -17.42 0.25 23.64
C GLU A 27 -15.94 0.42 23.23
N ILE A 28 -15.64 0.46 21.91
CA ILE A 28 -14.31 0.78 21.37
C ILE A 28 -13.91 2.22 21.74
N SER A 29 -14.80 3.20 21.57
CA SER A 29 -14.53 4.60 21.93
C SER A 29 -14.24 4.78 23.43
N CYS A 30 -14.77 3.90 24.29
CA CYS A 30 -14.45 3.86 25.72
C CYS A 30 -13.22 2.99 26.07
N SER A 31 -12.45 2.55 25.07
CA SER A 31 -11.29 1.63 25.22
C SER A 31 -11.63 0.29 25.91
N LYS A 32 -12.89 -0.16 25.85
CA LYS A 32 -13.36 -1.43 26.42
C LYS A 32 -13.30 -2.56 25.39
N TYR A 33 -12.11 -2.81 24.84
CA TYR A 33 -11.92 -3.69 23.68
C TYR A 33 -12.41 -5.14 23.88
N SER A 34 -12.27 -5.71 25.08
CA SER A 34 -12.77 -7.07 25.37
C SER A 34 -14.30 -7.16 25.34
N GLN A 35 -15.00 -6.13 25.83
CA GLN A 35 -16.47 -6.07 25.82
C GLN A 35 -16.96 -5.80 24.39
N ALA A 36 -16.31 -4.87 23.69
CA ALA A 36 -16.58 -4.60 22.28
C ALA A 36 -16.45 -5.87 21.43
N LEU A 37 -15.38 -6.64 21.64
CA LEU A 37 -15.15 -7.89 20.93
C LEU A 37 -16.28 -8.90 21.17
N GLU A 38 -16.72 -9.08 22.42
CA GLU A 38 -17.85 -9.97 22.74
C GLU A 38 -19.16 -9.50 22.06
N THR A 39 -19.45 -8.21 22.11
CA THR A 39 -20.63 -7.62 21.46
C THR A 39 -20.60 -7.82 19.95
N LEU A 40 -19.46 -7.54 19.31
CA LEU A 40 -19.27 -7.64 17.86
C LEU A 40 -19.27 -9.09 17.37
N LYS A 41 -18.67 -10.03 18.11
CA LYS A 41 -18.73 -11.47 17.81
C LYS A 41 -20.17 -12.00 17.88
N LYS A 42 -20.96 -11.57 18.86
CA LYS A 42 -22.40 -11.88 18.91
C LYS A 42 -23.15 -11.31 17.71
N CYS A 43 -22.75 -10.14 17.21
CA CYS A 43 -23.31 -9.56 15.99
C CYS A 43 -22.96 -10.42 14.75
N GLU A 44 -21.69 -10.80 14.60
CA GLU A 44 -21.20 -11.68 13.53
C GLU A 44 -21.93 -13.03 13.52
N THR A 45 -21.99 -13.75 14.65
CA THR A 45 -22.70 -15.04 14.73
C THR A 45 -24.18 -14.90 14.37
N GLN A 46 -24.81 -13.75 14.67
CA GLN A 46 -26.18 -13.49 14.27
C GLN A 46 -26.28 -13.23 12.75
N LEU A 47 -25.36 -12.46 12.18
CA LEU A 47 -25.29 -12.24 10.72
C LEU A 47 -25.17 -13.56 9.97
N GLU A 48 -24.25 -14.44 10.37
CA GLU A 48 -24.06 -15.76 9.75
C GLU A 48 -25.33 -16.61 9.79
N LYS A 49 -26.01 -16.66 10.95
CA LYS A 49 -27.28 -17.41 11.09
C LYS A 49 -28.37 -16.88 10.16
N LEU A 50 -28.48 -15.56 10.02
CA LEU A 50 -29.48 -14.92 9.16
C LEU A 50 -29.19 -15.16 7.68
N ILE A 51 -27.92 -15.05 7.26
CA ILE A 51 -27.46 -15.34 5.90
C ILE A 51 -27.75 -16.81 5.55
N ASN A 52 -27.42 -17.74 6.42
CA ASN A 52 -27.66 -19.18 6.21
C ASN A 52 -29.15 -19.54 6.15
N GLN A 53 -30.02 -18.70 6.72
CA GLN A 53 -31.47 -18.84 6.62
C GLN A 53 -32.06 -18.20 5.36
N GLY A 54 -31.24 -17.55 4.52
CA GLY A 54 -31.69 -16.84 3.33
C GLY A 54 -32.45 -15.55 3.63
N ILE A 55 -32.33 -15.00 4.85
CA ILE A 55 -32.99 -13.75 5.23
C ILE A 55 -32.23 -12.60 4.58
N PRO A 56 -32.91 -11.68 3.85
CA PRO A 56 -32.25 -10.53 3.26
C PRO A 56 -31.72 -9.62 4.37
N ILE A 57 -30.40 -9.46 4.42
CA ILE A 57 -29.71 -8.56 5.35
C ILE A 57 -29.05 -7.42 4.57
N ASP A 58 -28.95 -6.26 5.21
CA ASP A 58 -28.12 -5.19 4.69
C ASP A 58 -26.65 -5.62 4.73
N GLN A 59 -26.08 -5.87 3.55
CA GLN A 59 -24.71 -6.34 3.41
C GLN A 59 -23.70 -5.32 3.97
N ASP A 60 -24.06 -4.03 4.07
CA ASP A 60 -23.19 -2.96 4.60
C ASP A 60 -22.90 -3.09 6.09
N ILE A 61 -23.61 -3.97 6.80
CA ILE A 61 -23.34 -4.28 8.21
C ILE A 61 -22.14 -5.23 8.36
N ILE A 62 -21.90 -6.09 7.36
CA ILE A 62 -20.88 -7.15 7.44
C ILE A 62 -19.49 -6.54 7.58
N LEU A 63 -19.12 -5.61 6.69
CA LEU A 63 -17.77 -5.07 6.62
C LEU A 63 -17.36 -4.28 7.88
N PRO A 64 -18.17 -3.35 8.42
CA PRO A 64 -17.88 -2.69 9.69
C PRO A 64 -17.78 -3.66 10.86
N THR A 65 -18.60 -4.72 10.89
CA THR A 65 -18.55 -5.73 11.95
C THR A 65 -17.19 -6.44 11.95
N LEU A 66 -16.76 -6.96 10.80
CA LEU A 66 -15.46 -7.64 10.67
C LEU A 66 -14.28 -6.70 10.95
N HIS A 67 -14.34 -5.47 10.43
CA HIS A 67 -13.28 -4.46 10.61
C HIS A 67 -13.11 -4.06 12.07
N ASN A 68 -14.21 -3.82 12.79
CA ASN A 68 -14.16 -3.44 14.19
C ASN A 68 -13.76 -4.62 15.09
N ILE A 69 -14.01 -5.87 14.68
CA ILE A 69 -13.44 -7.06 15.33
C ILE A 69 -11.91 -7.07 15.15
N ALA A 70 -11.40 -6.84 13.94
CA ALA A 70 -9.96 -6.72 13.68
C ALA A 70 -9.31 -5.65 14.56
N LEU A 71 -9.95 -4.48 14.69
CA LEU A 71 -9.51 -3.40 15.58
C LEU A 71 -9.37 -3.85 17.03
N CYS A 72 -10.37 -4.58 17.54
CA CYS A 72 -10.34 -5.09 18.91
C CYS A 72 -9.17 -6.07 19.09
N TYR A 73 -8.94 -6.97 18.12
CA TYR A 73 -7.82 -7.91 18.14
C TYR A 73 -6.45 -7.20 18.05
N GLN A 74 -6.32 -6.15 17.23
CA GLN A 74 -5.10 -5.33 17.19
C GLN A 74 -4.82 -4.68 18.56
N SER A 75 -5.86 -4.16 19.20
CA SER A 75 -5.75 -3.45 20.48
C SER A 75 -5.36 -4.37 21.64
N ILE A 76 -5.73 -5.66 21.59
CA ILE A 76 -5.31 -6.68 22.57
C ILE A 76 -4.04 -7.44 22.15
N ALA A 77 -3.37 -7.00 21.08
CA ALA A 77 -2.16 -7.61 20.51
C ALA A 77 -2.30 -9.09 20.07
N ASP A 78 -3.50 -9.53 19.72
CA ASP A 78 -3.75 -10.83 19.11
C ASP A 78 -3.69 -10.72 17.58
N PHE A 79 -2.46 -10.72 17.06
CA PHE A 79 -2.21 -10.47 15.64
C PHE A 79 -2.65 -11.61 14.72
N HIS A 80 -2.79 -12.85 15.23
CA HIS A 80 -3.29 -13.98 14.43
C HIS A 80 -4.75 -13.77 14.06
N ASN A 81 -5.60 -13.49 15.05
CA ASN A 81 -7.01 -13.23 14.79
C ASN A 81 -7.20 -11.89 14.06
N CYS A 82 -6.40 -10.87 14.38
CA CYS A 82 -6.42 -9.60 13.65
C CYS A 82 -6.17 -9.80 12.15
N ALA A 83 -5.12 -10.54 11.77
CA ALA A 83 -4.79 -10.83 10.38
C ALA A 83 -5.94 -11.55 9.65
N ALA A 84 -6.51 -12.59 10.26
CA ALA A 84 -7.63 -13.35 9.69
C ALA A 84 -8.86 -12.45 9.41
N TYR A 85 -9.18 -11.54 10.33
CA TYR A 85 -10.30 -10.61 10.12
C TYR A 85 -10.00 -9.54 9.05
N ILE A 86 -8.75 -9.08 8.93
CA ILE A 86 -8.35 -8.17 7.85
C ILE A 86 -8.44 -8.88 6.49
N GLU A 87 -8.02 -10.14 6.38
CA GLU A 87 -8.17 -10.96 5.18
C GLU A 87 -9.66 -11.12 4.79
N ALA A 88 -10.52 -11.39 5.77
CA ALA A 88 -11.96 -11.44 5.56
C ALA A 88 -12.52 -10.09 5.06
N CYS A 89 -12.01 -8.96 5.58
CA CYS A 89 -12.36 -7.63 5.07
C CYS A 89 -11.91 -7.45 3.62
N ILE A 90 -10.67 -7.82 3.27
CA ILE A 90 -10.14 -7.76 1.90
C ILE A 90 -11.01 -8.58 0.95
N PHE A 91 -11.36 -9.81 1.34
CA PHE A 91 -12.23 -10.68 0.57
C PHE A 91 -13.60 -10.03 0.30
N ASN A 92 -14.24 -9.48 1.32
CA ASN A 92 -15.56 -8.83 1.19
C ASN A 92 -15.50 -7.56 0.31
N VAL A 93 -14.44 -6.75 0.43
CA VAL A 93 -14.25 -5.55 -0.41
C VAL A 93 -14.04 -5.94 -1.88
N LYS A 94 -13.26 -7.01 -2.15
CA LYS A 94 -13.03 -7.53 -3.50
C LYS A 94 -14.28 -8.14 -4.11
N ARG A 95 -15.01 -8.98 -3.39
CA ARG A 95 -16.23 -9.64 -3.87
C ARG A 95 -17.33 -8.62 -4.22
N ARG A 96 -17.46 -7.55 -3.45
CA ARG A 96 -18.35 -6.43 -3.78
C ARG A 96 -18.01 -5.75 -5.11
N THR A 97 -16.79 -5.88 -5.63
CA THR A 97 -16.41 -5.30 -6.93
C THR A 97 -17.06 -6.03 -8.09
N GLU A 98 -17.24 -7.34 -7.97
CA GLU A 98 -17.77 -8.19 -9.03
C GLU A 98 -19.30 -8.06 -9.15
N LEU A 99 -19.97 -7.72 -8.05
CA LEU A 99 -21.43 -7.56 -7.97
C LEU A 99 -21.92 -6.12 -8.21
N SER A 100 -21.02 -5.12 -8.28
CA SER A 100 -21.36 -3.69 -8.16
C SER A 100 -20.77 -2.81 -9.27
N VAL A 101 -20.43 -3.34 -10.45
CA VAL A 101 -20.02 -2.48 -11.58
C VAL A 101 -21.18 -1.57 -12.02
N ALA A 102 -22.43 -1.92 -11.71
CA ALA A 102 -23.61 -1.08 -11.89
C ALA A 102 -23.95 -0.16 -10.70
N HIS A 103 -23.23 -0.24 -9.57
CA HIS A 103 -23.54 0.47 -8.32
C HIS A 103 -22.39 1.31 -7.75
N MET A 104 -21.16 1.20 -8.27
CA MET A 104 -20.10 2.18 -8.00
C MET A 104 -20.22 3.30 -9.04
N SER A 105 -21.23 4.17 -8.88
CA SER A 105 -21.63 5.11 -9.93
C SER A 105 -20.63 6.26 -10.12
N THR A 106 -19.74 6.50 -9.15
CA THR A 106 -18.83 7.64 -9.16
C THR A 106 -17.36 7.26 -9.04
N ILE A 107 -16.48 8.05 -9.67
CA ILE A 107 -15.03 7.91 -9.54
C ILE A 107 -14.59 8.08 -8.07
N ALA A 108 -15.29 8.92 -7.30
CA ALA A 108 -14.99 9.15 -5.88
C ALA A 108 -15.20 7.89 -5.03
N GLU A 109 -16.28 7.14 -5.25
CA GLU A 109 -16.51 5.86 -4.57
C GLU A 109 -15.44 4.84 -4.92
N ARG A 110 -15.01 4.78 -6.18
CA ARG A 110 -13.91 3.91 -6.62
C ARG A 110 -12.61 4.28 -5.90
N ILE A 111 -12.28 5.57 -5.82
CA ILE A 111 -11.09 6.05 -5.08
C ILE A 111 -11.18 5.64 -3.60
N ARG A 112 -12.32 5.87 -2.95
CA ARG A 112 -12.52 5.51 -1.53
C ARG A 112 -12.34 4.03 -1.28
N LYS A 113 -12.91 3.19 -2.14
CA LYS A 113 -12.78 1.74 -2.07
C LYS A 113 -11.33 1.28 -2.22
N VAL A 114 -10.63 1.78 -3.23
CA VAL A 114 -9.21 1.44 -3.45
C VAL A 114 -8.36 1.94 -2.29
N LYS A 115 -8.67 3.12 -1.72
CA LYS A 115 -8.04 3.66 -0.51
C LYS A 115 -8.21 2.73 0.69
N TYR A 116 -9.44 2.27 0.93
CA TYR A 116 -9.71 1.33 2.01
C TYR A 116 -8.99 -0.01 1.80
N LEU A 117 -8.99 -0.55 0.58
CA LEU A 117 -8.27 -1.78 0.24
C LEU A 117 -6.75 -1.63 0.43
N CYS A 118 -6.19 -0.47 0.05
CA CYS A 118 -4.79 -0.14 0.31
C CYS A 118 -4.47 -0.20 1.80
N LEU A 119 -5.32 0.42 2.64
CA LEU A 119 -5.13 0.45 4.08
C LEU A 119 -5.19 -0.96 4.69
N LEU A 120 -6.17 -1.78 4.27
CA LEU A 120 -6.27 -3.17 4.73
C LEU A 120 -5.02 -4.00 4.38
N TYR A 121 -4.47 -3.84 3.17
CA TYR A 121 -3.22 -4.53 2.82
C TYR A 121 -2.02 -4.06 3.64
N LEU A 122 -1.92 -2.76 3.91
CA LEU A 122 -0.88 -2.20 4.75
C LEU A 122 -0.96 -2.75 6.19
N GLN A 123 -2.18 -2.80 6.73
CA GLN A 123 -2.48 -3.33 8.07
C GLN A 123 -2.23 -4.84 8.17
N LEU A 124 -2.60 -5.60 7.15
CA LEU A 124 -2.35 -7.03 7.10
C LEU A 124 -0.85 -7.33 7.04
N ALA A 125 -0.11 -6.61 6.18
CA ALA A 125 1.34 -6.76 6.09
C ALA A 125 2.04 -6.44 7.43
N ASP A 126 1.59 -5.41 8.15
CA ASP A 126 2.11 -5.11 9.50
C ASP A 126 1.79 -6.23 10.51
N CYS A 127 0.56 -6.77 10.51
CA CYS A 127 0.20 -7.90 11.37
C CYS A 127 1.05 -9.13 11.06
N LEU A 128 1.24 -9.46 9.78
CA LEU A 128 2.05 -10.61 9.34
C LEU A 128 3.54 -10.42 9.70
N SER A 129 4.05 -9.20 9.61
CA SER A 129 5.41 -8.87 10.05
C SER A 129 5.58 -9.14 11.55
N LYS A 130 4.62 -8.72 12.39
CA LYS A 130 4.59 -9.01 13.83
C LYS A 130 4.46 -10.51 14.15
N LEU A 131 3.94 -11.30 13.22
CA LEU A 131 3.89 -12.77 13.30
C LEU A 131 5.13 -13.46 12.71
N ASN A 132 6.17 -12.69 12.32
CA ASN A 132 7.37 -13.17 11.64
C ASN A 132 7.10 -13.85 10.27
N GLN A 133 5.96 -13.57 9.64
CA GLN A 133 5.58 -14.08 8.32
C GLN A 133 6.02 -13.10 7.21
N HIS A 134 7.30 -12.73 7.19
CA HIS A 134 7.83 -11.65 6.36
C HIS A 134 7.60 -11.83 4.86
N ARG A 135 7.66 -13.07 4.35
CA ARG A 135 7.39 -13.33 2.92
C ARG A 135 5.95 -13.03 2.53
N ALA A 136 4.98 -13.37 3.38
CA ALA A 136 3.57 -13.01 3.15
C ALA A 136 3.38 -11.49 3.32
N ALA A 137 4.04 -10.89 4.32
CA ALA A 137 4.03 -9.44 4.52
C ALA A 137 4.54 -8.67 3.29
N VAL A 138 5.64 -9.12 2.63
CA VAL A 138 6.15 -8.55 1.37
C VAL A 138 5.11 -8.56 0.26
N GLU A 139 4.34 -9.65 0.10
CA GLU A 139 3.32 -9.72 -0.94
C GLU A 139 2.19 -8.73 -0.64
N HIS A 140 1.71 -8.67 0.59
CA HIS A 140 0.66 -7.73 0.97
C HIS A 140 1.13 -6.26 0.93
N SER A 141 2.38 -5.95 1.29
CA SER A 141 2.94 -4.61 1.12
C SER A 141 3.03 -4.23 -0.36
N ARG A 142 3.34 -5.19 -1.25
CA ARG A 142 3.36 -4.97 -2.70
C ARG A 142 1.97 -4.68 -3.23
N GLN A 143 0.96 -5.39 -2.74
CA GLN A 143 -0.44 -5.12 -3.07
C GLN A 143 -0.85 -3.73 -2.57
N SER A 144 -0.49 -3.34 -1.34
CA SER A 144 -0.73 -1.97 -0.83
C SER A 144 -0.11 -0.91 -1.74
N PHE A 145 1.15 -1.08 -2.13
CA PHE A 145 1.85 -0.16 -3.03
C PHE A 145 1.13 -0.02 -4.39
N ARG A 146 0.66 -1.15 -4.96
CA ARG A 146 -0.15 -1.13 -6.20
C ARG A 146 -1.45 -0.37 -6.03
N GLN A 147 -2.15 -0.55 -4.90
CA GLN A 147 -3.36 0.21 -4.61
C GLN A 147 -3.07 1.72 -4.44
N CYS A 148 -1.97 2.11 -3.78
CA CYS A 148 -1.53 3.53 -3.73
C CYS A 148 -1.38 4.12 -5.12
N ALA A 149 -0.71 3.41 -6.02
CA ALA A 149 -0.53 3.85 -7.40
C ALA A 149 -1.86 4.04 -8.12
N LEU A 150 -2.80 3.11 -7.93
CA LEU A 150 -4.13 3.19 -8.52
C LEU A 150 -4.95 4.38 -7.97
N ILE A 151 -4.88 4.66 -6.66
CA ILE A 151 -5.54 5.83 -6.05
C ILE A 151 -5.07 7.12 -6.71
N ILE A 152 -3.75 7.27 -6.88
CA ILE A 152 -3.15 8.46 -7.47
C ILE A 152 -3.56 8.59 -8.94
N LYS A 153 -3.49 7.48 -9.73
CA LYS A 153 -3.95 7.46 -11.13
C LYS A 153 -5.42 7.87 -11.27
N LEU A 154 -6.32 7.26 -10.49
CA LEU A 154 -7.75 7.58 -10.53
C LEU A 154 -8.02 9.04 -10.17
N SER A 155 -7.32 9.56 -9.16
CA SER A 155 -7.43 10.97 -8.75
C SER A 155 -6.96 11.91 -9.87
N LEU A 156 -5.83 11.61 -10.51
CA LEU A 156 -5.30 12.39 -11.63
C LEU A 156 -6.28 12.46 -12.81
N THR A 157 -6.83 11.32 -13.22
CA THR A 157 -7.82 11.26 -14.31
C THR A 157 -9.04 12.11 -13.96
N ALA A 158 -9.63 11.88 -12.78
CA ALA A 158 -10.84 12.59 -12.35
C ALA A 158 -10.64 14.12 -12.31
N PHE A 159 -9.49 14.57 -11.82
CA PHE A 159 -9.20 16.00 -11.68
C PHE A 159 -8.84 16.66 -13.01
N THR A 160 -8.19 15.93 -13.92
CA THR A 160 -7.90 16.41 -15.27
C THR A 160 -9.19 16.60 -16.07
N GLU A 161 -10.12 15.63 -15.99
CA GLU A 161 -11.43 15.73 -16.62
C GLU A 161 -12.27 16.88 -16.04
N ALA A 162 -12.29 17.02 -14.70
CA ALA A 162 -12.98 18.13 -14.04
C ALA A 162 -12.43 19.50 -14.46
N LYS A 163 -11.11 19.61 -14.63
CA LYS A 163 -10.44 20.82 -15.14
C LYS A 163 -10.85 21.13 -16.58
N GLN A 164 -10.86 20.13 -17.46
CA GLN A 164 -11.23 20.29 -18.87
C GLN A 164 -12.70 20.73 -19.04
N LYS A 165 -13.63 20.12 -18.28
CA LYS A 165 -15.05 20.50 -18.30
C LYS A 165 -15.28 21.96 -17.92
N LYS A 166 -14.48 22.52 -17.01
CA LYS A 166 -14.57 23.94 -16.61
C LYS A 166 -13.99 24.92 -17.63
N ASN A 167 -13.00 24.52 -18.41
CA ASN A 167 -12.47 25.37 -19.47
C ASN A 167 -13.47 25.56 -20.63
N SER A 168 -14.42 24.65 -20.79
CA SER A 168 -15.47 24.72 -21.81
C SER A 168 -16.60 25.70 -21.46
N SER A 169 -16.77 26.07 -20.19
CA SER A 169 -17.86 26.97 -19.76
C SER A 169 -17.33 28.39 -19.58
N ASN A 170 -17.81 29.32 -20.41
CA ASN A 170 -17.52 30.76 -20.32
C ASN A 170 -17.95 31.29 -18.93
N THR A 171 -17.04 31.30 -17.96
CA THR A 171 -17.39 31.54 -16.55
C THR A 171 -16.52 32.60 -15.88
N SER A 172 -17.18 33.34 -14.97
CA SER A 172 -16.73 34.53 -14.25
C SER A 172 -15.42 34.40 -13.44
N LYS A 173 -14.92 35.52 -12.91
CA LYS A 173 -13.69 35.62 -12.07
C LYS A 173 -13.58 34.61 -10.90
N LYS A 174 -14.70 34.11 -10.34
CA LYS A 174 -14.68 33.05 -9.30
C LYS A 174 -14.21 31.69 -9.84
N SER A 175 -14.31 31.46 -11.15
CA SER A 175 -13.87 30.24 -11.83
C SER A 175 -12.35 30.05 -11.76
N ASN A 176 -11.59 31.16 -11.83
CA ASN A 176 -10.12 31.12 -11.87
C ASN A 176 -9.49 30.51 -10.61
N GLN A 177 -9.97 30.88 -9.41
CA GLN A 177 -9.44 30.32 -8.16
C GLN A 177 -9.63 28.80 -8.06
N ILE A 178 -10.76 28.30 -8.57
CA ILE A 178 -11.03 26.86 -8.57
C ILE A 178 -10.13 26.15 -9.58
N LEU A 179 -9.87 26.77 -10.74
CA LEU A 179 -8.98 26.22 -11.76
C LEU A 179 -7.53 26.12 -11.25
N ASP A 180 -7.06 27.12 -10.51
CA ASP A 180 -5.75 27.12 -9.86
C ASP A 180 -5.64 25.98 -8.84
N TYR A 181 -6.71 25.76 -8.06
CA TYR A 181 -6.76 24.66 -7.09
C TYR A 181 -6.65 23.27 -7.75
N TYR A 182 -7.37 23.03 -8.85
CA TYR A 182 -7.24 21.78 -9.62
C TYR A 182 -5.83 21.62 -10.20
N THR A 183 -5.26 22.71 -10.73
CA THR A 183 -3.92 22.68 -11.32
C THR A 183 -2.86 22.31 -10.29
N ASN A 184 -2.91 22.94 -9.11
CA ASN A 184 -2.00 22.63 -8.01
C ASN A 184 -2.16 21.18 -7.54
N SER A 185 -3.40 20.69 -7.41
CA SER A 185 -3.68 19.32 -6.95
C SER A 185 -3.17 18.28 -7.95
N ILE A 186 -3.35 18.52 -9.26
CA ILE A 186 -2.82 17.67 -10.32
C ILE A 186 -1.29 17.62 -10.26
N ASP A 187 -0.63 18.77 -10.11
CA ASP A 187 0.83 18.85 -10.02
C ASP A 187 1.39 18.05 -8.83
N ILE A 188 0.72 18.13 -7.68
CA ILE A 188 1.10 17.39 -6.46
C ILE A 188 0.95 15.89 -6.67
N LEU A 189 -0.17 15.45 -7.24
CA LEU A 189 -0.40 14.03 -7.52
C LEU A 189 0.59 13.48 -8.56
N GLN A 190 0.93 14.27 -9.59
CA GLN A 190 1.94 13.88 -10.59
C GLN A 190 3.31 13.74 -9.93
N LEU A 191 3.70 14.70 -9.08
CA LEU A 191 4.95 14.62 -8.34
C LEU A 191 4.99 13.39 -7.43
N LEU A 192 3.93 13.15 -6.67
CA LEU A 192 3.81 11.99 -5.78
C LEU A 192 3.92 10.68 -6.57
N TYR A 193 3.24 10.57 -7.72
CA TYR A 193 3.31 9.40 -8.58
C TYR A 193 4.73 9.14 -9.13
N LEU A 194 5.42 10.20 -9.58
CA LEU A 194 6.79 10.10 -10.08
C LEU A 194 7.76 9.66 -8.98
N GLN A 195 7.67 10.27 -7.79
CA GLN A 195 8.51 9.90 -6.63
C GLN A 195 8.27 8.44 -6.19
N MET A 196 7.01 8.02 -6.13
CA MET A 196 6.63 6.65 -5.80
C MET A 196 7.17 5.63 -6.82
N THR A 197 7.21 5.98 -8.10
CA THR A 197 7.77 5.10 -9.16
C THR A 197 9.29 5.20 -9.29
N GLY A 198 9.95 6.07 -8.51
CA GLY A 198 11.39 6.31 -8.58
C GLY A 198 11.83 7.09 -9.82
N LYS A 199 10.88 7.69 -10.55
CA LYS A 199 11.16 8.52 -11.73
C LYS A 199 11.51 9.93 -11.28
N LYS A 200 12.49 10.55 -11.96
CA LYS A 200 12.86 11.95 -11.71
C LYS A 200 11.77 12.87 -12.26
N SER A 201 11.32 13.82 -11.45
CA SER A 201 10.45 14.91 -11.91
C SER A 201 11.29 16.00 -12.58
N LYS A 202 10.80 16.57 -13.70
CA LYS A 202 11.38 17.78 -14.31
C LYS A 202 11.15 19.02 -13.42
N LYS A 203 10.03 19.04 -12.67
CA LYS A 203 9.76 20.10 -11.68
C LYS A 203 10.66 19.88 -10.46
N SER A 204 11.35 20.94 -10.04
CA SER A 204 12.18 20.88 -8.86
C SER A 204 11.30 20.60 -7.63
N SER A 205 11.66 19.62 -6.79
CA SER A 205 10.95 19.36 -5.53
C SER A 205 10.94 20.58 -4.60
N LYS A 206 11.82 21.56 -4.87
CA LYS A 206 11.90 22.83 -4.15
C LYS A 206 10.72 23.78 -4.43
N GLU A 207 10.05 23.63 -5.58
CA GLU A 207 8.88 24.47 -5.93
C GLU A 207 7.59 23.99 -5.27
N VAL A 208 7.47 22.69 -5.01
CA VAL A 208 6.29 22.10 -4.34
C VAL A 208 6.62 21.94 -2.85
N THR A 209 6.38 22.99 -2.08
CA THR A 209 6.49 22.93 -0.62
C THR A 209 5.18 22.44 0.00
N MET A 210 5.19 21.89 1.22
CA MET A 210 3.95 21.64 1.98
C MET A 210 3.00 22.83 2.01
N ARG A 211 3.53 24.06 1.96
CA ARG A 211 2.74 25.29 1.89
C ARG A 211 1.87 25.33 0.63
N SER A 212 2.33 24.80 -0.51
CA SER A 212 1.53 24.70 -1.73
C SER A 212 0.50 23.55 -1.69
N VAL A 213 0.82 22.46 -1.00
CA VAL A 213 -0.10 21.30 -0.82
C VAL A 213 -1.23 21.63 0.14
N LEU A 214 -0.92 22.29 1.25
CA LEU A 214 -1.87 22.60 2.31
C LEU A 214 -2.51 23.96 2.13
N GLY A 215 -1.95 24.90 1.37
CA GLY A 215 -2.53 26.24 1.23
C GLY A 215 -2.83 26.93 2.57
N VAL A 216 -2.14 26.57 3.67
CA VAL A 216 -2.29 27.19 4.99
C VAL A 216 -0.92 27.67 5.47
N GLN A 217 -0.91 28.84 6.11
CA GLN A 217 0.25 29.34 6.86
C GLN A 217 0.53 28.51 8.13
N LYS A 218 -0.46 27.76 8.63
CA LYS A 218 -0.38 26.89 9.81
C LYS A 218 -0.61 25.44 9.42
N THR A 219 0.43 24.64 9.52
CA THR A 219 0.38 23.18 9.49
C THR A 219 -0.50 22.68 10.62
N SER A 220 -1.36 21.69 10.36
CA SER A 220 -2.18 21.10 11.40
C SER A 220 -1.29 20.42 12.45
N GLU A 221 -1.59 20.65 13.73
CA GLU A 221 -0.78 20.16 14.86
C GLU A 221 -0.62 18.63 14.84
N TRP A 222 -1.62 17.92 14.31
CA TRP A 222 -1.57 16.46 14.21
C TRP A 222 -0.40 15.95 13.37
N VAL A 223 0.07 16.71 12.36
CA VAL A 223 1.19 16.31 11.48
C VAL A 223 2.47 16.15 12.29
N TYR A 224 2.68 16.97 13.31
CA TYR A 224 3.86 16.87 14.19
C TYR A 224 3.82 15.60 15.04
N SER A 225 2.62 15.14 15.40
CA SER A 225 2.40 13.91 16.16
C SER A 225 2.30 12.65 15.29
N LEU A 226 2.44 12.77 13.96
CA LEU A 226 2.29 11.66 13.03
C LEU A 226 3.45 10.68 13.21
N THR A 227 3.13 9.39 13.37
CA THR A 227 4.09 8.28 13.40
C THR A 227 3.63 7.19 12.43
N TYR A 228 4.49 6.20 12.16
CA TYR A 228 4.13 5.07 11.32
C TYR A 228 2.98 4.26 11.92
N GLU A 229 3.01 4.06 13.25
CA GLU A 229 2.02 3.34 14.03
C GLU A 229 0.63 3.98 13.88
N LYS A 230 0.56 5.31 13.92
CA LYS A 230 -0.71 6.03 13.71
C LYS A 230 -1.25 5.95 12.28
N ILE A 231 -0.43 5.62 11.28
CA ILE A 231 -0.86 5.43 9.89
C ILE A 231 -1.49 4.03 9.71
N ILE A 232 -0.89 3.01 10.34
CA ILE A 232 -1.32 1.61 10.23
C ILE A 232 -2.36 1.22 11.29
N GLU A 233 -2.58 2.05 12.31
CA GLU A 233 -3.61 1.82 13.33
C GLU A 233 -4.98 1.60 12.69
N ILE A 234 -5.67 0.53 13.09
CA ILE A 234 -7.04 0.25 12.66
C ILE A 234 -7.95 1.20 13.44
N LYS A 235 -8.73 1.98 12.70
CA LYS A 235 -9.68 2.94 13.27
C LYS A 235 -11.11 2.42 13.22
N PRO A 236 -12.00 2.84 14.13
CA PRO A 236 -13.40 2.42 14.09
C PRO A 236 -14.04 2.74 12.74
N LEU A 237 -14.73 1.75 12.16
CA LEU A 237 -15.50 1.91 10.94
C LEU A 237 -16.99 1.98 11.28
N HIS A 238 -17.59 3.14 11.03
CA HIS A 238 -19.03 3.34 11.18
C HIS A 238 -19.74 2.98 9.87
N ILE A 239 -20.97 2.46 9.98
CA ILE A 239 -21.80 2.14 8.81
C ILE A 239 -22.10 3.38 7.94
N GLN A 240 -22.22 4.55 8.58
CA GLN A 240 -22.46 5.82 7.89
C GLN A 240 -21.32 6.19 6.93
N HIS A 241 -20.07 5.84 7.24
CA HIS A 241 -18.92 6.09 6.36
C HIS A 241 -18.96 5.25 5.08
N LEU A 242 -19.64 4.10 5.10
CA LEU A 242 -19.87 3.28 3.91
C LEU A 242 -20.99 3.86 3.05
N LYS A 243 -22.04 4.37 3.70
CA LYS A 243 -23.25 4.88 3.03
C LYS A 243 -23.14 6.33 2.55
N SER A 244 -22.21 7.11 3.09
CA SER A 244 -22.00 8.49 2.66
C SER A 244 -21.55 8.56 1.20
N SER A 245 -22.30 9.26 0.36
CA SER A 245 -21.82 9.72 -0.94
C SER A 245 -20.67 10.71 -0.69
N HIS A 246 -19.63 10.70 -1.51
CA HIS A 246 -18.63 11.77 -1.49
C HIS A 246 -18.52 12.33 -2.89
N ASN A 247 -18.54 13.65 -2.96
CA ASN A 247 -18.17 14.33 -4.17
C ASN A 247 -16.68 14.12 -4.45
N ILE A 248 -16.30 14.05 -5.72
CA ILE A 248 -14.91 14.06 -6.17
C ILE A 248 -14.12 15.27 -5.63
N ARG A 249 -14.80 16.38 -5.32
CA ARG A 249 -14.17 17.54 -4.65
C ARG A 249 -13.64 17.22 -3.25
N ALA A 250 -14.26 16.30 -2.52
CA ALA A 250 -13.77 15.89 -1.20
C ALA A 250 -12.40 15.18 -1.30
N GLU A 251 -12.16 14.45 -2.39
CA GLU A 251 -10.88 13.75 -2.64
C GLU A 251 -9.70 14.71 -2.90
N LEU A 252 -9.99 15.98 -3.22
CA LEU A 252 -9.00 17.05 -3.35
C LEU A 252 -8.69 17.74 -2.03
N SER A 253 -9.53 17.55 -1.02
CA SER A 253 -9.34 18.21 0.26
C SER A 253 -7.96 17.87 0.82
N LYS A 254 -7.40 18.83 1.56
CA LYS A 254 -6.02 18.79 2.05
C LYS A 254 -5.73 17.49 2.78
N ASP A 255 -6.68 17.04 3.58
CA ASP A 255 -6.51 15.86 4.38
C ASP A 255 -6.59 14.57 3.55
N PHE A 256 -7.45 14.50 2.53
CA PHE A 256 -7.47 13.35 1.60
C PHE A 256 -6.22 13.32 0.72
N MET A 257 -5.58 14.46 0.47
CA MET A 257 -4.28 14.54 -0.19
C MET A 257 -3.15 14.08 0.75
N LEU A 258 -3.17 14.52 2.01
CA LEU A 258 -2.25 14.07 3.05
C LEU A 258 -2.37 12.56 3.31
N ASP A 259 -3.59 12.01 3.34
CA ASP A 259 -3.84 10.57 3.42
C ASP A 259 -3.09 9.82 2.32
N LYS A 260 -3.19 10.27 1.06
CA LYS A 260 -2.54 9.65 -0.09
C LYS A 260 -1.02 9.69 0.04
N ILE A 261 -0.47 10.81 0.52
CA ILE A 261 0.96 10.96 0.80
C ILE A 261 1.40 10.00 1.92
N CYS A 262 0.67 9.95 3.04
CA CYS A 262 0.97 9.07 4.17
C CYS A 262 0.95 7.60 3.76
N LEU A 263 -0.10 7.17 3.05
CA LEU A 263 -0.24 5.79 2.57
C LEU A 263 0.89 5.41 1.61
N THR A 264 1.30 6.34 0.74
CA THR A 264 2.37 6.09 -0.23
C THR A 264 3.73 5.98 0.48
N ALA A 265 4.03 6.87 1.42
CA ALA A 265 5.25 6.82 2.21
C ALA A 265 5.31 5.53 3.08
N ALA A 266 4.21 5.20 3.77
CA ALA A 266 4.12 4.03 4.62
C ALA A 266 4.21 2.71 3.83
N SER A 267 3.57 2.61 2.66
CA SER A 267 3.68 1.42 1.81
C SER A 267 5.09 1.21 1.27
N CYS A 268 5.80 2.29 0.87
CA CYS A 268 7.21 2.21 0.48
C CYS A 268 8.10 1.76 1.64
N LEU A 269 7.87 2.31 2.84
CA LEU A 269 8.64 1.97 4.03
C LEU A 269 8.44 0.51 4.42
N LEU A 270 7.19 0.04 4.49
CA LEU A 270 6.88 -1.34 4.84
C LEU A 270 7.48 -2.33 3.84
N GLN A 271 7.33 -2.07 2.54
CA GLN A 271 7.95 -2.88 1.50
C GLN A 271 9.46 -2.99 1.69
N SER A 272 10.14 -1.88 2.02
CA SER A 272 11.57 -1.91 2.28
C SER A 272 11.92 -2.70 3.53
N ARG A 273 11.20 -2.53 4.63
CA ARG A 273 11.47 -3.21 5.90
C ARG A 273 11.37 -4.72 5.73
N GLU A 274 10.29 -5.18 5.10
CA GLU A 274 10.07 -6.61 4.88
C GLU A 274 11.10 -7.22 3.94
N LEU A 275 11.50 -6.52 2.86
CA LEU A 275 12.59 -6.97 1.97
C LEU A 275 13.92 -7.12 2.71
N LEU A 276 14.25 -6.18 3.61
CA LEU A 276 15.45 -6.27 4.44
C LEU A 276 15.39 -7.46 5.40
N LEU A 277 14.23 -7.74 6.00
CA LEU A 277 14.06 -8.84 6.95
C LEU A 277 14.22 -10.22 6.29
N ILE A 278 13.77 -10.37 5.05
CA ILE A 278 13.98 -11.60 4.28
C ILE A 278 15.37 -11.67 3.62
N ASN A 279 16.18 -10.62 3.71
CA ASN A 279 17.47 -10.47 3.02
C ASN A 279 17.39 -10.69 1.49
N GLU A 280 16.24 -10.39 0.88
CA GLU A 280 16.06 -10.46 -0.57
C GLU A 280 16.20 -9.05 -1.18
N ASP A 281 17.03 -8.94 -2.22
CA ASP A 281 17.16 -7.74 -3.07
C ASP A 281 17.40 -6.43 -2.28
N PHE A 282 18.58 -6.34 -1.65
CA PHE A 282 19.00 -5.19 -0.85
C PHE A 282 18.92 -3.85 -1.61
N ASP A 283 19.24 -3.85 -2.91
CA ASP A 283 19.17 -2.64 -3.74
C ASP A 283 17.73 -2.19 -3.96
N LYS A 284 16.80 -3.13 -4.19
CA LYS A 284 15.36 -2.83 -4.26
C LYS A 284 14.83 -2.35 -2.92
N ALA A 285 15.22 -2.98 -1.81
CA ALA A 285 14.85 -2.53 -0.48
C ALA A 285 15.32 -1.08 -0.24
N LYS A 286 16.61 -0.80 -0.47
CA LYS A 286 17.19 0.54 -0.37
C LYS A 286 16.47 1.55 -1.28
N SER A 287 16.07 1.15 -2.48
CA SER A 287 15.31 1.98 -3.41
C SER A 287 13.95 2.38 -2.83
N TYR A 288 13.19 1.43 -2.30
CA TYR A 288 11.90 1.71 -1.65
C TYR A 288 12.05 2.57 -0.39
N PHE A 289 13.06 2.32 0.43
CA PHE A 289 13.35 3.16 1.60
C PHE A 289 13.64 4.60 1.19
N ASN A 290 14.52 4.78 0.18
CA ASN A 290 14.85 6.10 -0.33
C ASN A 290 13.61 6.82 -0.88
N ARG A 291 12.68 6.11 -1.54
CA ARG A 291 11.39 6.69 -1.97
C ARG A 291 10.57 7.17 -0.78
N ALA A 292 10.46 6.37 0.29
CA ALA A 292 9.76 6.78 1.51
C ALA A 292 10.37 8.06 2.13
N VAL A 293 11.71 8.15 2.18
CA VAL A 293 12.45 9.35 2.65
C VAL A 293 12.17 10.54 1.74
N VAL A 294 12.29 10.39 0.43
CA VAL A 294 12.08 11.48 -0.55
C VAL A 294 10.65 12.01 -0.49
N ILE A 295 9.66 11.12 -0.48
CA ILE A 295 8.25 11.50 -0.36
C ILE A 295 8.03 12.24 0.96
N SER A 296 8.50 11.66 2.07
CA SER A 296 8.28 12.25 3.40
C SER A 296 8.97 13.60 3.56
N SER A 297 10.21 13.77 3.07
CA SER A 297 10.94 15.04 3.13
C SER A 297 10.39 16.10 2.19
N THR A 298 9.70 15.70 1.12
CA THR A 298 9.00 16.63 0.22
C THR A 298 7.73 17.19 0.87
N PHE A 299 6.99 16.34 1.59
CA PHE A 299 5.62 16.63 2.01
C PHE A 299 5.42 16.77 3.53
N PHE A 300 6.43 16.59 4.36
CA PHE A 300 6.32 16.79 5.80
C PHE A 300 7.36 17.81 6.30
N PRO A 301 7.05 18.56 7.38
CA PRO A 301 8.02 19.44 7.97
C PRO A 301 9.13 18.63 8.66
N ASN A 302 10.34 19.17 8.74
CA ASN A 302 11.50 18.50 9.39
C ASN A 302 11.26 18.16 10.88
N SER A 303 10.26 18.80 11.50
CA SER A 303 9.81 18.56 12.88
C SER A 303 8.77 17.44 13.00
N CYS A 304 8.34 16.82 11.89
CA CYS A 304 7.41 15.69 11.91
C CYS A 304 8.14 14.43 12.40
N LEU A 305 7.60 13.80 13.45
CA LEU A 305 8.19 12.60 14.04
C LEU A 305 8.31 11.45 13.03
N PHE A 306 7.31 11.26 12.16
CA PHE A 306 7.35 10.25 11.10
C PHE A 306 8.57 10.45 10.18
N LEU A 307 8.85 11.68 9.74
CA LEU A 307 10.00 11.97 8.89
C LEU A 307 11.32 11.77 9.64
N GLN A 308 11.43 12.26 10.87
CA GLN A 308 12.63 12.10 11.69
C GLN A 308 12.98 10.63 11.89
N ASN A 309 11.98 9.81 12.25
CA ASN A 309 12.17 8.37 12.47
C ASN A 309 12.61 7.65 11.20
N ILE A 310 11.99 7.95 10.04
CA ILE A 310 12.37 7.34 8.76
C ILE A 310 13.80 7.74 8.37
N VAL A 311 14.17 9.01 8.51
CA VAL A 311 15.52 9.48 8.17
C VAL A 311 16.57 8.84 9.07
N GLN A 312 16.31 8.77 10.38
CA GLN A 312 17.22 8.12 11.32
C GLN A 312 17.38 6.63 10.98
N GLU A 313 16.27 5.92 10.77
CA GLU A 313 16.30 4.50 10.39
C GLU A 313 17.03 4.27 9.05
N TYR A 314 16.89 5.18 8.07
CA TYR A 314 17.66 5.12 6.83
C TYR A 314 19.15 5.26 7.07
N ILE A 315 19.57 6.22 7.90
CA ILE A 315 20.98 6.44 8.25
C ILE A 315 21.53 5.22 8.97
N ASP A 316 20.80 4.65 9.93
CA ASP A 316 21.25 3.50 10.69
C ASP A 316 21.45 2.25 9.80
N LYS A 317 20.55 2.05 8.82
CA LYS A 317 20.58 0.87 7.93
C LYS A 317 21.50 1.03 6.71
N PHE A 318 21.60 2.23 6.14
CA PHE A 318 22.27 2.48 4.85
C PHE A 318 23.33 3.57 4.90
N GLY A 319 23.32 4.41 5.93
CA GLY A 319 24.37 5.37 6.21
C GLY A 319 25.62 4.59 6.57
N LYS A 320 26.45 4.34 5.57
CA LYS A 320 27.78 3.80 5.82
C LYS A 320 28.45 4.71 6.85
N VAL A 321 28.74 4.15 8.02
CA VAL A 321 29.94 4.50 8.77
C VAL A 321 31.06 4.22 7.77
N GLU A 322 31.42 5.21 6.95
CA GLU A 322 32.77 5.29 6.45
C GLU A 322 33.64 5.43 7.71
N SER A 323 33.91 4.31 8.37
CA SER A 323 35.17 4.10 9.03
C SER A 323 36.17 4.19 7.90
N LYS A 324 36.51 5.45 7.56
CA LYS A 324 37.79 5.78 6.98
C LYS A 324 38.75 4.96 7.81
N LYS A 325 39.26 3.87 7.23
CA LYS A 325 40.38 3.14 7.81
C LYS A 325 41.36 4.25 8.14
N PHE A 326 41.50 4.57 9.42
CA PHE A 326 42.52 5.48 9.90
C PHE A 326 43.78 4.84 9.34
N LYS A 327 44.33 5.44 8.28
CA LYS A 327 45.68 5.10 7.88
C LYS A 327 46.44 5.45 9.13
N SER A 328 46.85 4.43 9.89
CA SER A 328 47.86 4.56 10.93
C SER A 328 48.90 5.53 10.35
N PRO A 329 49.28 6.59 11.08
CA PRO A 329 50.37 7.43 10.65
C PRO A 329 51.60 6.52 10.58
N ARG A 330 51.83 5.93 9.41
CA ARG A 330 53.11 5.31 9.06
C ARG A 330 54.09 6.46 9.14
N SER A 331 54.85 6.44 10.23
CA SER A 331 56.01 7.23 10.51
C SER A 331 56.75 7.61 9.22
N THR A 332 56.63 8.88 8.83
CA THR A 332 57.65 9.53 8.02
C THR A 332 58.85 9.78 8.92
N SER A 333 59.58 8.70 9.25
CA SER A 333 60.88 8.74 9.91
C SER A 333 61.78 7.67 9.29
N ALA A 334 62.05 7.80 8.00
CA ALA A 334 63.12 7.10 7.29
C ALA A 334 63.43 7.82 5.97
N LYS A 335 63.80 9.10 6.06
CA LYS A 335 64.53 9.82 5.01
C LYS A 335 65.68 10.53 5.73
N ASN A 336 66.77 9.79 5.94
CA ASN A 336 68.14 10.25 6.20
C ASN A 336 69.01 9.03 6.57
N ALA A 337 69.12 8.07 5.67
CA ALA A 337 70.21 7.09 5.67
C ALA A 337 70.24 6.42 4.28
N TYR A 338 71.44 6.24 3.74
CA TYR A 338 71.76 5.58 2.47
C TYR A 338 71.73 6.43 1.21
N GLU A 339 72.61 7.42 1.20
CA GLU A 339 73.31 7.90 -0.01
C GLU A 339 74.56 7.03 -0.36
N ASN A 340 74.79 5.91 0.33
CA ASN A 340 75.93 5.02 0.10
C ASN A 340 75.47 3.59 -0.19
N GLU A 341 75.11 3.29 -1.43
CA GLU A 341 75.35 1.97 -2.06
C GLU A 341 75.03 2.01 -3.56
N ARG A 342 75.61 3.01 -4.24
CA ARG A 342 75.78 3.05 -5.69
C ARG A 342 77.05 2.31 -6.11
N VAL A 343 77.34 1.13 -5.54
CA VAL A 343 78.48 0.30 -5.95
C VAL A 343 78.18 -1.18 -5.72
N PHE A 344 77.22 -1.77 -6.43
CA PHE A 344 77.38 -3.14 -6.94
C PHE A 344 76.56 -3.31 -8.22
N LYS A 345 77.27 -3.00 -9.30
CA LYS A 345 77.06 -3.38 -10.69
C LYS A 345 76.25 -4.67 -10.88
N ASN A 346 75.32 -4.57 -11.82
CA ASN A 346 75.35 -5.33 -13.08
C ASN A 346 76.04 -6.70 -12.98
N GLN A 347 75.24 -7.76 -12.84
CA GLN A 347 75.54 -9.03 -13.48
C GLN A 347 74.28 -9.89 -13.57
N LYS A 348 74.10 -10.48 -14.75
CA LYS A 348 73.20 -11.59 -15.12
C LYS A 348 71.79 -11.24 -15.60
N ALA A 349 71.78 -10.72 -16.82
CA ALA A 349 70.95 -11.28 -17.88
C ALA A 349 71.33 -12.75 -18.19
N ASN A 350 70.41 -13.48 -18.82
CA ASN A 350 70.44 -14.88 -19.27
C ASN A 350 70.15 -15.98 -18.23
N ARG A 351 68.91 -16.51 -18.27
CA ARG A 351 68.66 -17.89 -18.73
C ARG A 351 67.19 -18.12 -19.11
N LYS A 352 67.04 -18.81 -20.24
CA LYS A 352 65.81 -19.30 -20.90
C LYS A 352 65.24 -20.53 -20.19
N ASN A 353 63.98 -20.83 -20.58
CA ASN A 353 63.32 -22.14 -20.70
C ASN A 353 62.84 -22.85 -19.42
N GLU A 354 61.52 -23.09 -19.35
CA GLU A 354 60.81 -24.39 -19.28
C GLU A 354 59.36 -24.15 -18.80
N GLN A 355 58.37 -24.30 -19.68
CA GLN A 355 57.49 -25.47 -19.86
C GLN A 355 56.33 -25.60 -18.85
N LYS A 356 55.11 -25.49 -19.42
CA LYS A 356 53.83 -26.17 -19.16
C LYS A 356 53.54 -26.71 -17.75
N ASN A 357 52.33 -26.42 -17.25
CA ASN A 357 51.36 -27.47 -16.91
C ASN A 357 49.90 -26.96 -16.93
N GLU A 358 49.09 -27.64 -17.74
CA GLU A 358 47.63 -27.55 -17.80
C GLU A 358 47.01 -28.37 -16.66
N TRP A 359 46.03 -27.80 -15.96
CA TRP A 359 45.15 -28.58 -15.06
C TRP A 359 43.84 -28.91 -15.78
N LYS A 360 43.66 -30.20 -16.13
CA LYS A 360 42.38 -30.78 -16.53
C LYS A 360 41.66 -31.34 -15.30
N VAL A 361 40.46 -30.83 -15.01
CA VAL A 361 39.54 -31.42 -14.04
C VAL A 361 38.64 -32.41 -14.77
N LYS A 362 38.72 -33.70 -14.41
CA LYS A 362 37.77 -34.74 -14.78
C LYS A 362 36.73 -34.88 -13.66
N SER A 363 35.44 -34.78 -14.01
CA SER A 363 34.33 -35.14 -13.13
C SER A 363 33.98 -36.61 -13.31
N GLU A 364 34.13 -37.41 -12.25
CA GLU A 364 33.54 -38.74 -12.14
C GLU A 364 32.09 -38.61 -11.66
N ARG A 365 31.15 -39.12 -12.47
CA ARG A 365 29.82 -39.53 -12.00
C ARG A 365 29.80 -41.05 -12.03
N LYS A 366 29.53 -41.67 -10.88
CA LYS A 366 29.01 -43.04 -10.80
C LYS A 366 27.66 -43.03 -10.10
N SER A 367 26.75 -43.75 -10.74
CA SER A 367 25.42 -44.20 -10.34
C SER A 367 25.49 -45.37 -9.38
N GLU A 368 24.44 -45.56 -8.56
CA GLU A 368 23.77 -46.84 -8.22
C GLU A 368 22.63 -46.52 -7.23
N ASN A 369 21.38 -46.74 -7.62
CA ASN A 369 20.56 -47.96 -7.47
C ASN A 369 20.00 -48.16 -6.04
N ILE A 370 18.69 -47.95 -5.89
CA ILE A 370 17.85 -48.70 -4.94
C ILE A 370 16.53 -49.04 -5.66
N GLU A 371 16.38 -50.32 -5.96
CA GLU A 371 15.12 -50.95 -6.35
C GLU A 371 14.28 -51.33 -5.11
N GLY A 372 12.96 -51.32 -5.29
CA GLY A 372 12.08 -52.32 -4.69
C GLY A 372 11.15 -51.83 -3.59
N MET A 373 9.84 -51.71 -3.91
CA MET A 373 8.79 -52.36 -3.12
C MET A 373 7.43 -52.37 -3.84
N MET A 374 7.08 -53.59 -4.26
CA MET A 374 5.78 -54.28 -4.27
C MET A 374 4.44 -53.53 -4.39
N LYS A 375 3.67 -54.08 -5.34
CA LYS A 375 2.26 -53.91 -5.69
C LYS A 375 1.29 -54.20 -4.55
N GLY A 376 0.16 -53.49 -4.57
CA GLY A 376 -1.11 -53.89 -3.95
C GLY A 376 -2.29 -53.43 -4.81
N ASN A 377 -3.05 -54.39 -5.33
CA ASN A 377 -4.29 -54.21 -6.11
C ASN A 377 -5.49 -53.94 -5.18
N HIS A 378 -6.45 -53.09 -5.58
CA HIS A 378 -7.83 -53.51 -5.88
C HIS A 378 -8.81 -52.34 -6.20
N SER A 379 -9.56 -52.54 -7.30
CA SER A 379 -10.98 -52.17 -7.58
C SER A 379 -11.41 -50.70 -7.52
N GLN A 380 -11.78 -50.07 -8.66
CA GLN A 380 -13.08 -50.14 -9.38
C GLN A 380 -14.30 -49.61 -8.60
N SER A 381 -14.76 -48.41 -8.99
CA SER A 381 -16.15 -48.01 -9.32
C SER A 381 -16.15 -46.49 -9.55
N GLU A 382 -16.37 -45.98 -10.77
CA GLU A 382 -17.64 -45.37 -11.24
C GLU A 382 -18.19 -44.30 -10.28
N SER A 383 -18.53 -43.06 -10.65
CA SER A 383 -19.15 -42.57 -11.88
C SER A 383 -19.19 -41.02 -11.91
N MET A 384 -19.29 -40.51 -13.13
CA MET A 384 -19.92 -39.26 -13.61
C MET A 384 -20.24 -38.09 -12.66
N ILE A 385 -19.76 -36.90 -13.07
CA ILE A 385 -20.37 -35.55 -13.19
C ILE A 385 -19.16 -34.61 -13.16
N GLY A 386 -18.79 -33.85 -14.17
CA GLY A 386 -19.57 -33.07 -15.12
C GLY A 386 -18.76 -31.79 -15.34
N LYS A 387 -18.07 -31.72 -16.47
CA LYS A 387 -17.24 -30.59 -16.92
C LYS A 387 -18.05 -29.30 -16.98
N SER A 388 -17.63 -28.24 -16.30
CA SER A 388 -17.93 -26.84 -16.65
C SER A 388 -17.32 -25.87 -15.62
N LEU A 389 -15.99 -25.67 -15.64
CA LEU A 389 -15.36 -24.54 -14.92
C LEU A 389 -13.96 -24.18 -15.42
N GLY A 390 -13.71 -24.38 -16.72
CA GLY A 390 -12.50 -23.90 -17.37
C GLY A 390 -12.87 -22.83 -18.40
N LYS A 391 -13.10 -21.58 -17.95
CA LYS A 391 -13.08 -20.37 -18.82
C LYS A 391 -13.29 -19.00 -18.14
N ILE A 392 -13.28 -18.86 -16.80
CA ILE A 392 -13.50 -17.55 -16.14
C ILE A 392 -12.25 -16.99 -15.43
N GLN A 393 -11.09 -17.67 -15.50
CA GLN A 393 -9.88 -17.24 -14.80
C GLN A 393 -8.86 -16.46 -15.66
N GLU A 394 -9.26 -15.93 -16.83
CA GLU A 394 -8.29 -15.35 -17.78
C GLU A 394 -8.49 -13.87 -18.13
N PHE A 395 -9.40 -13.14 -17.46
CA PHE A 395 -9.71 -11.74 -17.85
C PHE A 395 -9.23 -10.64 -16.88
N MET A 396 -8.45 -10.98 -15.85
CA MET A 396 -7.85 -9.99 -14.92
C MET A 396 -6.34 -10.16 -14.71
N GLU A 397 -5.71 -11.08 -15.45
CA GLU A 397 -4.28 -11.39 -15.33
C GLU A 397 -3.42 -10.83 -16.48
N LYS A 398 -3.94 -9.88 -17.26
CA LYS A 398 -3.10 -9.02 -18.11
C LYS A 398 -2.46 -7.95 -17.23
N CYS A 399 -1.45 -8.37 -16.47
CA CYS A 399 -0.56 -7.50 -15.73
C CYS A 399 0.17 -6.57 -16.70
N GLU A 400 0.05 -5.25 -16.51
CA GLU A 400 1.18 -4.39 -16.87
C GLU A 400 2.39 -4.92 -16.09
N PRO A 401 3.53 -5.22 -16.76
CA PRO A 401 4.73 -5.63 -16.05
C PRO A 401 5.12 -4.56 -15.04
N GLU A 402 5.71 -4.98 -13.91
CA GLU A 402 6.33 -4.03 -12.97
C GLU A 402 7.16 -3.01 -13.77
N PRO A 403 7.04 -1.70 -13.51
CA PRO A 403 7.86 -0.73 -14.22
C PRO A 403 9.31 -1.11 -14.00
N GLN A 404 9.96 -1.55 -15.07
CA GLN A 404 11.37 -1.92 -15.04
C GLN A 404 12.15 -0.73 -14.47
N LEU A 405 13.05 -0.99 -13.53
CA LEU A 405 14.02 -0.02 -13.06
C LEU A 405 14.82 0.40 -14.29
N SER A 406 14.51 1.58 -14.84
CA SER A 406 14.91 1.94 -16.20
C SER A 406 16.43 2.10 -16.32
N GLY A 407 17.03 1.33 -17.22
CA GLY A 407 17.98 1.88 -18.19
C GLY A 407 17.24 2.84 -19.12
N ALA A 408 17.84 3.98 -19.43
CA ALA A 408 17.19 5.12 -20.07
C ALA A 408 17.09 4.98 -21.60
N SER A 409 15.86 5.03 -22.14
CA SER A 409 15.41 5.91 -23.24
C SER A 409 14.01 5.46 -23.70
N GLU A 410 13.21 6.37 -24.26
CA GLU A 410 11.83 6.18 -24.79
C GLU A 410 10.70 6.17 -23.75
N GLN A 411 10.27 7.35 -23.27
CA GLN A 411 9.10 7.43 -22.36
C GLN A 411 8.19 8.67 -22.50
N GLU A 412 8.35 9.49 -23.54
CA GLU A 412 7.47 10.66 -23.74
C GLU A 412 6.15 10.33 -24.49
N ASP A 413 6.07 9.22 -25.24
CA ASP A 413 4.86 8.87 -26.03
C ASP A 413 3.79 8.08 -25.26
N ILE A 414 4.15 7.41 -24.17
CA ILE A 414 3.21 6.60 -23.37
C ILE A 414 2.21 7.47 -22.60
N ILE A 415 2.61 8.69 -22.21
CA ILE A 415 1.75 9.60 -21.44
C ILE A 415 0.72 10.29 -22.34
N LYS A 416 1.05 10.54 -23.61
CA LYS A 416 0.10 11.11 -24.59
C LYS A 416 -0.95 10.09 -25.02
N ASN A 417 -0.57 8.82 -25.18
CA ASN A 417 -1.50 7.77 -25.60
C ASN A 417 -2.47 7.30 -24.51
N LEU A 418 -2.17 7.53 -23.22
CA LEU A 418 -3.08 7.19 -22.12
C LEU A 418 -4.27 8.18 -21.99
N ILE A 419 -4.21 9.35 -22.62
CA ILE A 419 -5.24 10.40 -22.55
C ILE A 419 -6.35 10.19 -23.61
N MET A 420 -6.13 9.33 -24.60
CA MET A 420 -7.05 9.15 -25.74
C MET A 420 -8.10 8.04 -25.56
N CYS A 421 -8.07 7.27 -24.48
CA CYS A 421 -8.94 6.10 -24.28
C CYS A 421 -9.87 6.24 -23.05
N SER A 422 -10.73 7.27 -23.01
CA SER A 422 -11.86 7.31 -22.05
C SER A 422 -13.03 8.21 -22.49
N ASN A 423 -13.29 8.33 -23.80
CA ASN A 423 -14.48 9.02 -24.31
C ASN A 423 -15.56 8.01 -24.69
N GLY A 424 -16.39 7.66 -23.72
CA GLY A 424 -17.63 6.93 -23.95
C GLY A 424 -18.33 6.71 -22.62
N PHE A 425 -19.53 7.28 -22.49
CA PHE A 425 -20.43 7.26 -21.33
C PHE A 425 -20.07 8.25 -20.21
N TYR A 426 -20.89 9.30 -20.06
CA TYR A 426 -21.67 9.59 -18.85
C TYR A 426 -22.44 10.91 -19.02
N GLU A 427 -23.75 10.81 -19.03
CA GLU A 427 -24.71 11.92 -19.03
C GLU A 427 -24.76 12.63 -17.67
N GLN A 428 -25.06 13.94 -17.76
CA GLN A 428 -25.64 14.85 -16.77
C GLN A 428 -25.38 14.59 -15.27
N TYR A 429 -24.38 15.28 -14.72
CA TYR A 429 -24.31 15.56 -13.28
C TYR A 429 -25.11 16.84 -12.99
N THR A 430 -26.15 16.74 -12.18
CA THR A 430 -26.81 17.89 -11.55
C THR A 430 -25.97 18.37 -10.36
N GLU A 431 -25.72 19.68 -10.28
CA GLU A 431 -25.03 20.31 -9.16
C GLU A 431 -25.94 20.29 -7.91
N GLU A 432 -25.75 19.30 -7.03
CA GLU A 432 -26.33 19.34 -5.67
C GLU A 432 -25.46 20.21 -4.73
N GLU A 433 -26.15 20.85 -3.78
CA GLU A 433 -25.69 21.91 -2.89
C GLU A 433 -24.45 21.56 -2.03
N VAL A 434 -23.83 22.61 -1.51
CA VAL A 434 -22.65 22.57 -0.65
C VAL A 434 -22.95 21.84 0.65
N ASP A 435 -22.51 20.59 0.74
CA ASP A 435 -22.60 19.75 1.94
C ASP A 435 -22.01 20.47 3.18
N LYS A 436 -22.88 20.66 4.18
CA LYS A 436 -22.57 21.08 5.56
C LYS A 436 -22.12 19.92 6.46
N TYR A 437 -21.71 18.79 5.89
CA TYR A 437 -21.20 17.69 6.70
C TYR A 437 -19.80 18.02 7.19
N GLU A 438 -19.70 18.21 8.51
CA GLU A 438 -18.44 18.19 9.25
C GLU A 438 -17.87 16.77 9.18
N TYR A 439 -17.27 16.43 8.04
CA TYR A 439 -16.57 15.17 7.85
C TYR A 439 -15.21 15.28 8.54
N MET A 440 -14.73 14.17 9.13
CA MET A 440 -13.40 14.07 9.71
C MET A 440 -12.44 13.37 8.73
N PRO A 441 -11.74 14.11 7.87
CA PRO A 441 -10.46 13.66 7.37
C PRO A 441 -9.42 13.76 8.50
N LEU A 442 -8.81 12.66 8.95
CA LEU A 442 -7.78 12.63 10.02
C LEU A 442 -7.94 13.68 11.15
N LYS A 443 -9.16 14.13 11.47
CA LYS A 443 -9.41 14.99 12.62
C LYS A 443 -9.37 14.02 13.77
N ARG A 444 -8.17 13.87 14.31
CA ARG A 444 -7.91 13.07 15.50
C ARG A 444 -8.32 13.97 16.64
N GLU A 445 -9.35 13.58 17.38
CA GLU A 445 -9.70 14.22 18.66
C GLU A 445 -8.41 14.30 19.49
N LEU A 446 -8.07 15.53 19.89
CA LEU A 446 -7.08 15.83 20.91
C LEU A 446 -7.75 15.72 22.27
#